data_AF-A0A380T9J2-F1
#
_entry.id   AF-A0A380T9J2-F1
#
_cell.length_a   1.000
_cell.length_b   1.000
_cell.length_c   1.000
_cell.angle_alpha   90.00
_cell.angle_beta   90.00
_cell.angle_gamma   90.00
#
_symmetry.space_group_name_H-M   'P 1'
#
loop_
_entity.id
_entity.type
_entity.pdbx_description
1 polymer ?
#
loop_
_entity_poly.entity_id
_entity_poly.type
_entity_poly.pdbx_seq_one_letter_code
_entity_poly.pdbx_strand_id
1 'polypeptide(L)'
;MFGRSPHPFDRLMKNTPIHRQPVDRLTWLDGCVIGLLFSTALAGYGPLALRLATGSYFEYYNLAFDFDASRVFSLLTASQPDPIGFKHPLMLLFRPFGLALTTLGVPDKAAAGLVMAGTGAATLSLVYLFLRAALIARPEAISLSILFAVTGTQMMTSMITETYGFAGLSLIFVWLVAQLRLSSPTRYEKLRYVAAIMAAGVTITNAAQPVIAEILVMWRRWGARAAVPRVIRFAITFALLFAAVALLLWFPEIRDALGDPLASLKAVWWMQTKGPTTGLAKVLQTFLGFSFVSPEYTVVPLPESTRMIDFRDWLFPSYGGMFVAFWLVFLIVGTIAGIADAVYRPIAIAMLAALLWNVVFHMSFQYRGSLYIYAAHTHFLTFGLACGLARHLNNKLTRTTYVSAVLAMAIAIASVNIPLAIDFASRFDVPDTQCPAPCP
;
A
#
# COMPACT_ATOMS: atom_id res chain seq x y z
N MET A 1 12.32 47.85 -2.90
CA MET A 1 11.09 47.02 -2.99
C MET A 1 11.07 46.31 -4.34
N PHE A 2 11.59 45.09 -4.45
CA PHE A 2 11.36 44.26 -5.64
C PHE A 2 10.24 43.27 -5.31
N GLY A 3 9.01 43.64 -5.67
CA GLY A 3 7.86 42.75 -5.54
C GLY A 3 8.03 41.56 -6.48
N ARG A 4 8.62 40.46 -5.99
CA ARG A 4 8.66 39.19 -6.74
C ARG A 4 7.23 38.72 -6.93
N SER A 5 6.79 38.65 -8.18
CA SER A 5 5.49 38.07 -8.53
C SER A 5 5.38 36.65 -7.94
N PRO A 6 4.20 36.27 -7.40
CA PRO A 6 4.00 34.93 -6.88
C PRO A 6 4.18 33.90 -8.00
N HIS A 7 4.90 32.82 -7.68
CA HIS A 7 5.20 31.73 -8.61
C HIS A 7 3.88 31.20 -9.22
N PRO A 8 3.81 30.87 -10.53
CA PRO A 8 2.57 30.42 -11.17
C PRO A 8 1.87 29.27 -10.42
N PHE A 9 2.67 28.36 -9.87
CA PHE A 9 2.19 27.23 -9.06
C PHE A 9 1.55 27.66 -7.73
N ASP A 10 2.02 28.75 -7.10
CA ASP A 10 1.37 29.29 -5.89
C ASP A 10 -0.04 29.79 -6.20
N ARG A 11 -0.27 30.37 -7.38
CA ARG A 11 -1.63 30.79 -7.80
C ARG A 11 -2.53 29.58 -8.00
N LEU A 12 -2.02 28.54 -8.65
CA LEU A 12 -2.78 27.31 -8.91
C LEU A 12 -3.24 26.63 -7.61
N MET A 13 -2.39 26.62 -6.59
CA MET A 13 -2.70 26.01 -5.29
C MET A 13 -3.57 26.91 -4.40
N LYS A 14 -3.35 28.23 -4.38
CA LYS A 14 -4.09 29.17 -3.51
C LYS A 14 -5.46 29.58 -4.04
N ASN A 15 -5.65 29.64 -5.36
CA ASN A 15 -6.93 30.03 -5.98
C ASN A 15 -7.98 28.91 -5.94
N THR A 16 -7.63 27.76 -5.39
CA THR A 16 -8.59 26.69 -5.14
C THR A 16 -9.49 27.09 -3.96
N PRO A 17 -10.81 27.21 -4.14
CA PRO A 17 -11.71 27.61 -3.07
C PRO A 17 -11.57 26.68 -1.87
N ILE A 18 -11.30 27.25 -0.70
CA ILE A 18 -11.42 26.56 0.59
C ILE A 18 -12.92 26.49 0.88
N HIS A 19 -13.64 25.59 0.22
CA HIS A 19 -15.01 25.33 0.62
C HIS A 19 -14.99 24.81 2.06
N ARG A 20 -15.56 25.60 2.98
CA ARG A 20 -16.03 25.13 4.29
C ARG A 20 -17.25 24.23 4.09
N GLN A 21 -17.13 23.19 3.27
CA GLN A 21 -18.15 22.15 3.17
C GLN A 21 -17.79 21.12 4.26
N PRO A 22 -18.74 20.75 5.12
CA PRO A 22 -18.46 19.97 6.31
C PRO A 22 -18.06 18.56 5.87
N VAL A 23 -16.77 18.25 6.01
CA VAL A 23 -16.24 16.88 6.12
C VAL A 23 -16.84 16.17 7.36
N ASP A 24 -17.70 16.84 8.14
CA ASP A 24 -18.15 16.46 9.48
C ASP A 24 -19.33 15.50 9.55
N ARG A 25 -19.73 14.83 8.48
CA ARG A 25 -20.73 13.76 8.63
C ARG A 25 -20.36 12.52 7.83
N LEU A 26 -19.27 11.87 8.23
CA LEU A 26 -19.37 10.42 8.35
C LEU A 26 -20.60 10.16 9.22
N THR A 27 -21.64 9.62 8.62
CA THR A 27 -22.87 9.28 9.34
C THR A 27 -22.73 7.87 9.89
N TRP A 28 -23.67 7.48 10.74
CA TRP A 28 -23.80 6.09 11.17
C TRP A 28 -23.89 5.12 9.98
N LEU A 29 -24.49 5.54 8.85
CA LEU A 29 -24.53 4.75 7.62
C LEU A 29 -23.13 4.50 7.04
N ASP A 30 -22.24 5.50 7.05
CA ASP A 30 -20.85 5.29 6.61
C ASP A 30 -20.16 4.27 7.55
N GLY A 31 -20.46 4.30 8.85
CA GLY A 31 -20.02 3.28 9.82
C GLY A 31 -20.54 1.88 9.50
N CYS A 32 -21.82 1.72 9.16
CA CYS A 32 -22.39 0.45 8.73
C CYS A 32 -21.74 -0.07 7.44
N VAL A 33 -21.51 0.81 6.46
CA VAL A 33 -20.84 0.43 5.20
C VAL A 33 -19.41 -0.03 5.47
N ILE A 34 -18.68 0.65 6.34
CA ILE A 34 -17.32 0.24 6.76
C ILE A 34 -17.36 -1.15 7.40
N GLY A 35 -18.27 -1.38 8.35
CA GLY A 35 -18.42 -2.69 9.00
C GLY A 35 -18.76 -3.80 7.99
N LEU A 36 -19.64 -3.53 7.02
CA LEU A 36 -20.00 -4.47 5.97
C LEU A 36 -18.82 -4.75 5.02
N LEU A 37 -18.13 -3.72 4.54
CA LEU A 37 -16.96 -3.87 3.69
C LEU A 37 -15.85 -4.65 4.39
N PHE A 38 -15.56 -4.31 5.66
CA PHE A 38 -14.59 -5.03 6.48
C PHE A 38 -14.95 -6.51 6.60
N SER A 39 -16.18 -6.81 7.02
CA SER A 39 -16.63 -8.18 7.25
C SER A 39 -16.64 -9.00 5.96
N THR A 40 -17.06 -8.39 4.84
CA THR A 40 -17.11 -9.05 3.53
C THR A 40 -15.71 -9.32 2.99
N ALA A 41 -14.79 -8.35 3.10
CA ALA A 41 -13.40 -8.53 2.71
C ALA A 41 -12.70 -9.58 3.57
N LEU A 42 -12.93 -9.58 4.88
CA LEU A 42 -12.40 -10.60 5.77
C LEU A 42 -12.94 -12.00 5.41
N ALA A 43 -14.23 -12.11 5.09
CA ALA A 43 -14.84 -13.36 4.63
C ALA A 43 -14.32 -13.82 3.25
N GLY A 44 -13.82 -12.90 2.40
CA GLY A 44 -13.19 -13.22 1.12
C GLY A 44 -11.71 -13.60 1.24
N TYR A 45 -10.92 -12.78 1.94
CA TYR A 45 -9.47 -12.98 2.10
C TYR A 45 -9.12 -14.04 3.13
N GLY A 46 -9.91 -14.17 4.20
CA GLY A 46 -9.69 -15.11 5.29
C GLY A 46 -9.58 -16.56 4.82
N PRO A 47 -10.53 -17.10 4.03
CA PRO A 47 -10.42 -18.44 3.48
C PRO A 47 -9.16 -18.67 2.64
N LEU A 48 -8.75 -17.69 1.84
CA LEU A 48 -7.51 -17.78 1.05
C LEU A 48 -6.27 -17.81 1.95
N ALA A 49 -6.21 -16.95 2.96
CA ALA A 49 -5.12 -16.90 3.92
C ALA A 49 -5.04 -18.19 4.75
N LEU A 50 -6.18 -18.72 5.18
CA LEU A 50 -6.27 -20.00 5.91
C LEU A 50 -5.86 -21.17 5.02
N ARG A 51 -6.27 -21.17 3.75
CA ARG A 51 -5.86 -22.21 2.80
C ARG A 51 -4.34 -22.20 2.60
N LEU A 52 -3.75 -21.03 2.43
CA LEU A 52 -2.30 -20.87 2.33
C LEU A 52 -1.59 -21.35 3.61
N ALA A 53 -2.17 -21.08 4.78
CA ALA A 53 -1.66 -21.50 6.09
C ALA A 53 -1.67 -23.02 6.31
N THR A 54 -2.52 -23.77 5.61
CA THR A 54 -2.50 -25.25 5.66
C THR A 54 -1.34 -25.88 4.89
N GLY A 55 -0.74 -25.13 3.96
CA GLY A 55 0.40 -25.60 3.18
C GLY A 55 1.74 -25.31 3.84
N SER A 56 2.78 -25.46 3.02
CA SER A 56 4.19 -25.28 3.42
C SER A 56 4.70 -23.86 3.15
N TYR A 57 3.85 -22.92 2.71
CA TYR A 57 4.30 -21.59 2.26
C TYR A 57 5.11 -20.81 3.30
N PHE A 58 4.76 -20.89 4.58
CA PHE A 58 5.45 -20.19 5.67
C PHE A 58 6.75 -20.88 6.14
N GLU A 59 7.11 -22.02 5.56
CA GLU A 59 8.29 -22.80 5.95
C GLU A 59 9.50 -22.54 5.05
N TYR A 60 9.36 -21.67 4.04
CA TYR A 60 10.37 -21.41 3.03
C TYR A 60 10.51 -19.93 2.72
N TYR A 61 11.68 -19.54 2.24
CA TYR A 61 11.96 -18.19 1.75
C TYR A 61 11.72 -18.08 0.25
N ASN A 62 11.31 -16.90 -0.22
CA ASN A 62 11.27 -16.55 -1.64
C ASN A 62 10.45 -17.51 -2.53
N LEU A 63 9.45 -18.19 -1.97
CA LEU A 63 8.57 -19.06 -2.77
C LEU A 63 7.69 -18.24 -3.73
N ALA A 64 7.35 -17.00 -3.36
CA ALA A 64 6.60 -16.10 -4.23
C ALA A 64 7.09 -14.66 -4.10
N PHE A 65 7.29 -13.98 -5.23
CA PHE A 65 7.62 -12.56 -5.33
C PHE A 65 8.82 -12.10 -4.48
N ASP A 66 9.76 -13.00 -4.14
CA ASP A 66 10.85 -12.72 -3.17
C ASP A 66 10.32 -12.25 -1.79
N PHE A 67 9.12 -12.67 -1.42
CA PHE A 67 8.57 -12.44 -0.07
C PHE A 67 9.27 -13.32 0.97
N ASP A 68 9.39 -12.79 2.18
CA ASP A 68 10.01 -13.37 3.36
C ASP A 68 8.93 -13.83 4.37
N ALA A 69 7.92 -14.54 3.87
CA ALA A 69 6.71 -14.84 4.63
C ALA A 69 6.96 -15.60 5.95
N SER A 70 7.98 -16.46 5.98
CA SER A 70 8.41 -17.20 7.16
C SER A 70 8.86 -16.29 8.31
N ARG A 71 9.52 -15.16 8.01
CA ARG A 71 9.97 -14.19 9.02
C ARG A 71 8.80 -13.40 9.56
N VAL A 72 7.88 -12.98 8.70
CA VAL A 72 6.71 -12.22 9.12
C VAL A 72 5.78 -13.08 9.96
N PHE A 73 5.57 -14.34 9.57
CA PHE A 73 4.93 -15.35 10.39
C PHE A 73 5.60 -15.46 11.77
N SER A 74 6.91 -15.71 11.81
CA SER A 74 7.66 -15.85 13.06
C SER A 74 7.58 -14.60 13.94
N LEU A 75 7.68 -13.40 13.34
CA LEU A 75 7.51 -12.14 14.05
C LEU A 75 6.14 -12.03 14.73
N LEU A 76 5.07 -12.44 14.05
CA LEU A 76 3.71 -12.27 14.54
C LEU A 76 3.33 -13.27 15.62
N THR A 77 3.79 -14.52 15.54
CA THR A 77 3.23 -15.61 16.36
C THR A 77 4.24 -16.41 17.16
N ALA A 78 5.53 -16.47 16.77
CA ALA A 78 6.50 -17.27 17.50
C ALA A 78 6.74 -16.74 18.92
N SER A 79 7.21 -17.60 19.82
CA SER A 79 7.54 -17.23 21.21
C SER A 79 8.67 -16.20 21.27
N GLN A 80 9.72 -16.42 20.47
CA GLN A 80 10.76 -15.44 20.18
C GLN A 80 10.51 -14.88 18.77
N PRO A 81 10.26 -13.57 18.63
CA PRO A 81 9.98 -12.98 17.32
C PRO A 81 11.28 -12.87 16.51
N ASP A 82 11.19 -13.00 15.18
CA ASP A 82 12.29 -12.66 14.25
C ASP A 82 12.16 -11.18 13.83
N PRO A 83 13.04 -10.28 14.27
CA PRO A 83 13.04 -8.90 13.81
C PRO A 83 13.45 -8.84 12.32
N ILE A 84 12.56 -8.39 11.44
CA ILE A 84 12.70 -8.46 9.96
C ILE A 84 13.73 -7.46 9.38
N GLY A 85 14.81 -7.16 10.11
CA GLY A 85 15.89 -6.30 9.62
C GLY A 85 15.54 -4.80 9.55
N PHE A 86 16.56 -3.98 9.32
CA PHE A 86 16.46 -2.51 9.31
C PHE A 86 15.50 -1.95 8.25
N LYS A 87 15.09 -2.77 7.27
CA LYS A 87 14.08 -2.40 6.26
C LYS A 87 12.69 -2.22 6.88
N HIS A 88 12.39 -2.97 7.94
CA HIS A 88 11.06 -3.10 8.54
C HIS A 88 11.09 -2.85 10.06
N PRO A 89 11.65 -1.71 10.51
CA PRO A 89 12.13 -1.53 11.88
C PRO A 89 11.04 -1.51 12.95
N LEU A 90 9.77 -1.25 12.60
CA LEU A 90 8.69 -1.20 13.60
C LEU A 90 7.63 -2.27 13.35
N MET A 91 7.93 -3.32 12.58
CA MET A 91 6.99 -4.42 12.34
C MET A 91 6.54 -5.14 13.62
N LEU A 92 7.37 -5.12 14.67
CA LEU A 92 7.02 -5.67 16.00
C LEU A 92 5.76 -5.03 16.61
N LEU A 93 5.37 -3.82 16.18
CA LEU A 93 4.14 -3.17 16.63
C LEU A 93 2.87 -3.94 16.23
N PHE A 94 2.94 -4.81 15.21
CA PHE A 94 1.81 -5.62 14.75
C PHE A 94 1.72 -6.99 15.43
N ARG A 95 2.76 -7.41 16.16
CA ARG A 95 2.79 -8.68 16.89
C ARG A 95 1.62 -8.89 17.88
N PRO A 96 1.13 -7.86 18.62
CA PRO A 96 0.01 -8.04 19.53
C PRO A 96 -1.24 -8.65 18.87
N PHE A 97 -1.47 -8.42 17.57
CA PHE A 97 -2.61 -9.02 16.87
C PHE A 97 -2.43 -10.53 16.66
N GLY A 98 -1.23 -10.99 16.34
CA GLY A 98 -0.91 -12.42 16.21
C GLY A 98 -1.03 -13.13 17.56
N LEU A 99 -0.43 -12.56 18.60
CA LEU A 99 -0.49 -13.10 19.96
C LEU A 99 -1.92 -13.16 20.52
N ALA A 100 -2.76 -12.17 20.21
CA ALA A 100 -4.17 -12.19 20.61
C ALA A 100 -4.92 -13.39 20.00
N LEU A 101 -4.63 -13.79 18.75
CA LEU A 101 -5.27 -14.95 18.13
C LEU A 101 -4.69 -16.27 18.65
N THR A 102 -3.37 -16.37 18.83
CA THR A 102 -2.76 -17.60 19.35
C THR A 102 -3.16 -17.87 20.81
N THR A 103 -3.31 -16.82 21.63
CA THR A 103 -3.85 -16.96 23.01
C THR A 103 -5.31 -17.41 23.04
N LEU A 104 -6.08 -17.21 21.96
CA LEU A 104 -7.43 -17.76 21.78
C LEU A 104 -7.43 -19.19 21.22
N GLY A 105 -6.27 -19.82 21.05
CA GLY A 105 -6.12 -21.19 20.56
C GLY A 105 -6.09 -21.34 19.04
N VAL A 106 -5.98 -20.24 18.29
CA VAL A 106 -5.80 -20.31 16.83
C VAL A 106 -4.37 -20.77 16.51
N PRO A 107 -4.16 -21.81 15.66
CA PRO A 107 -2.82 -22.25 15.28
C PRO A 107 -1.99 -21.13 14.66
N ASP A 108 -0.69 -21.07 14.95
CA ASP A 108 0.20 -19.95 14.60
C ASP A 108 0.12 -19.52 13.12
N LYS A 109 0.21 -20.47 12.18
CA LYS A 109 0.12 -20.17 10.73
C LYS A 109 -1.22 -19.52 10.37
N ALA A 110 -2.31 -20.05 10.93
CA ALA A 110 -3.65 -19.53 10.70
C ALA A 110 -3.83 -18.15 11.36
N ALA A 111 -3.30 -17.95 12.57
CA ALA A 111 -3.31 -16.66 13.24
C ALA A 111 -2.60 -15.59 12.40
N ALA A 112 -1.41 -15.87 11.90
CA ALA A 112 -0.67 -14.93 11.05
C ALA A 112 -1.43 -14.61 9.74
N GLY A 113 -1.99 -15.63 9.09
CA GLY A 113 -2.83 -15.44 7.89
C GLY A 113 -4.09 -14.60 8.16
N LEU A 114 -4.76 -14.83 9.30
CA LEU A 114 -5.93 -14.03 9.71
C LEU A 114 -5.58 -12.58 10.05
N VAL A 115 -4.40 -12.32 10.62
CA VAL A 115 -3.91 -10.94 10.80
C VAL A 115 -3.76 -10.24 9.46
N MET A 116 -3.26 -10.92 8.43
CA MET A 116 -3.18 -10.34 7.09
C MET A 116 -4.54 -10.12 6.45
N ALA A 117 -5.45 -11.08 6.55
CA ALA A 117 -6.80 -10.92 6.03
C ALA A 117 -7.53 -9.75 6.70
N GLY A 118 -7.36 -9.60 8.03
CA GLY A 118 -7.85 -8.45 8.79
C GLY A 118 -7.19 -7.13 8.37
N THR A 119 -5.88 -7.14 8.11
CA THR A 119 -5.14 -5.99 7.57
C THR A 119 -5.67 -5.58 6.19
N GLY A 120 -5.94 -6.55 5.32
CA GLY A 120 -6.59 -6.35 4.03
C GLY A 120 -7.98 -5.74 4.14
N ALA A 121 -8.81 -6.29 5.03
CA ALA A 121 -10.16 -5.76 5.30
C ALA A 121 -10.14 -4.34 5.87
N ALA A 122 -9.19 -4.04 6.77
CA ALA A 122 -8.97 -2.69 7.29
C ALA A 122 -8.51 -1.74 6.18
N THR A 123 -7.64 -2.20 5.28
CA THR A 123 -7.16 -1.45 4.13
C THR A 123 -8.33 -1.00 3.25
N LEU A 124 -9.24 -1.91 2.92
CA LEU A 124 -10.46 -1.60 2.16
C LEU A 124 -11.36 -0.57 2.87
N SER A 125 -11.48 -0.70 4.20
CA SER A 125 -12.25 0.25 5.01
C SER A 125 -11.66 1.66 4.97
N LEU A 126 -10.33 1.77 5.02
CA LEU A 126 -9.64 3.06 4.89
C LEU A 126 -9.74 3.64 3.47
N VAL A 127 -9.78 2.79 2.43
CA VAL A 127 -10.05 3.24 1.05
C VAL A 127 -11.44 3.90 0.98
N TYR A 128 -12.47 3.25 1.50
CA TYR A 128 -13.81 3.84 1.54
C TYR A 128 -13.81 5.19 2.29
N LEU A 129 -13.19 5.23 3.48
CA LEU A 129 -13.05 6.46 4.26
C LEU A 129 -12.31 7.57 3.51
N PHE A 130 -11.25 7.23 2.78
CA PHE A 130 -10.53 8.19 1.94
C PHE A 130 -11.43 8.77 0.86
N LEU A 131 -12.20 7.93 0.14
CA LEU A 131 -13.12 8.38 -0.90
C LEU A 131 -14.21 9.30 -0.32
N ARG A 132 -14.73 8.98 0.86
CA ARG A 132 -15.69 9.84 1.57
C ARG A 132 -15.07 11.15 2.02
N ALA A 133 -13.84 11.14 2.53
CA ALA A 133 -13.07 12.34 2.87
C ALA A 133 -12.69 13.18 1.64
N ALA A 134 -12.61 12.56 0.47
CA ALA A 134 -12.48 13.21 -0.83
C ALA A 134 -13.81 13.76 -1.38
N LEU A 135 -14.91 13.69 -0.62
CA LEU A 135 -16.24 14.14 -1.05
C LEU A 135 -16.78 13.38 -2.26
N ILE A 136 -16.39 12.12 -2.45
CA ILE A 136 -16.99 11.21 -3.44
C ILE A 136 -18.23 10.60 -2.79
N ALA A 137 -19.38 10.69 -3.46
CA ALA A 137 -20.66 10.24 -2.90
C ALA A 137 -20.69 8.72 -2.60
N ARG A 138 -21.59 8.31 -1.69
CA ARG A 138 -21.58 6.95 -1.12
C ARG A 138 -21.68 5.83 -2.16
N PRO A 139 -22.63 5.85 -3.13
CA PRO A 139 -22.72 4.78 -4.12
C PRO A 139 -21.41 4.59 -4.90
N GLU A 140 -20.80 5.70 -5.32
CA GLU A 140 -19.55 5.72 -6.06
C GLU A 140 -18.39 5.22 -5.19
N ALA A 141 -18.32 5.65 -3.93
CA ALA A 141 -17.31 5.20 -2.98
C ALA A 141 -17.44 3.69 -2.67
N ILE A 142 -18.66 3.15 -2.57
CA ILE A 142 -18.91 1.72 -2.38
C ILE A 142 -18.43 0.95 -3.61
N SER A 143 -18.86 1.34 -4.83
CA SER A 143 -18.46 0.63 -6.05
C SER A 143 -16.95 0.66 -6.28
N LEU A 144 -16.31 1.80 -6.01
CA LEU A 144 -14.86 1.94 -6.08
C LEU A 144 -14.14 1.07 -5.04
N SER A 145 -14.67 0.99 -3.82
CA SER A 145 -14.12 0.10 -2.80
C SER A 145 -14.23 -1.37 -3.23
N ILE A 146 -15.38 -1.78 -3.79
CA ILE A 146 -15.55 -3.14 -4.33
C ILE A 146 -14.53 -3.42 -5.45
N LEU A 147 -14.30 -2.47 -6.36
CA LEU A 147 -13.26 -2.57 -7.38
C LEU A 147 -11.87 -2.75 -6.74
N PHE A 148 -11.53 -1.96 -5.73
CA PHE A 148 -10.25 -2.08 -5.01
C PHE A 148 -10.10 -3.44 -4.32
N ALA A 149 -11.19 -3.98 -3.77
CA ALA A 149 -11.17 -5.23 -3.03
C ALA A 149 -10.77 -6.45 -3.89
N VAL A 150 -10.99 -6.38 -5.20
CA VAL A 150 -10.75 -7.49 -6.13
C VAL A 150 -9.50 -7.29 -7.00
N THR A 151 -8.69 -6.27 -6.73
CA THR A 151 -7.43 -6.05 -7.46
C THR A 151 -6.37 -7.09 -7.07
N GLY A 152 -5.45 -7.34 -7.99
CA GLY A 152 -4.39 -8.34 -7.80
C GLY A 152 -3.57 -8.07 -6.55
N THR A 153 -3.03 -6.86 -6.41
CA THR A 153 -2.19 -6.52 -5.26
C THR A 153 -2.96 -6.56 -3.95
N GLN A 154 -4.19 -6.06 -3.90
CA GLN A 154 -4.99 -6.10 -2.69
C GLN A 154 -5.26 -7.54 -2.26
N MET A 155 -5.68 -8.42 -3.18
CA MET A 155 -5.93 -9.82 -2.86
C MET A 155 -4.67 -10.55 -2.38
N MET A 156 -3.57 -10.43 -3.12
CA MET A 156 -2.30 -11.10 -2.81
C MET A 156 -1.77 -10.66 -1.44
N THR A 157 -1.69 -9.35 -1.20
CA THR A 157 -1.15 -8.80 0.06
C THR A 157 -2.10 -8.95 1.25
N SER A 158 -3.38 -9.28 1.01
CA SER A 158 -4.33 -9.59 2.08
C SER A 158 -4.33 -11.06 2.49
N MET A 159 -3.86 -11.98 1.64
CA MET A 159 -3.78 -13.41 1.98
C MET A 159 -2.37 -13.88 2.36
N ILE A 160 -1.34 -13.22 1.84
CA ILE A 160 0.06 -13.57 2.08
C ILE A 160 0.55 -12.90 3.37
N THR A 161 1.03 -13.69 4.34
CA THR A 161 1.74 -13.21 5.55
C THR A 161 3.04 -12.51 5.19
N GLU A 162 2.98 -11.21 4.93
CA GLU A 162 4.13 -10.40 4.55
C GLU A 162 3.96 -8.92 4.94
N THR A 163 5.07 -8.20 5.09
CA THR A 163 5.15 -6.77 5.43
C THR A 163 4.37 -5.85 4.48
N TYR A 164 4.24 -6.21 3.20
CA TYR A 164 3.64 -5.36 2.18
C TYR A 164 2.13 -5.14 2.35
N GLY A 165 1.39 -6.06 3.00
CA GLY A 165 -0.01 -5.79 3.34
C GLY A 165 -0.15 -4.69 4.39
N PHE A 166 0.73 -4.68 5.40
CA PHE A 166 0.81 -3.57 6.36
C PHE A 166 1.30 -2.27 5.70
N ALA A 167 2.13 -2.37 4.66
CA ALA A 167 2.58 -1.21 3.89
C ALA A 167 1.39 -0.57 3.17
N GLY A 168 0.56 -1.37 2.48
CA GLY A 168 -0.67 -0.89 1.86
C GLY A 168 -1.59 -0.16 2.85
N LEU A 169 -1.86 -0.78 4.01
CA LEU A 169 -2.67 -0.19 5.07
C LEU A 169 -2.12 1.16 5.54
N SER A 170 -0.83 1.20 5.91
CA SER A 170 -0.19 2.39 6.46
C SER A 170 -0.08 3.53 5.45
N LEU A 171 0.15 3.23 4.18
CA LEU A 171 0.18 4.23 3.11
C LEU A 171 -1.20 4.83 2.86
N ILE A 172 -2.26 4.03 2.79
CA ILE A 172 -3.63 4.55 2.69
C ILE A 172 -3.95 5.45 3.88
N PHE A 173 -3.52 5.06 5.07
CA PHE A 173 -3.71 5.87 6.26
C PHE A 173 -3.00 7.24 6.17
N VAL A 174 -1.76 7.30 5.64
CA VAL A 174 -1.06 8.56 5.36
C VAL A 174 -1.91 9.47 4.46
N TRP A 175 -2.43 8.93 3.37
CA TRP A 175 -3.21 9.71 2.39
C TRP A 175 -4.59 10.11 2.90
N LEU A 176 -5.26 9.27 3.70
CA LEU A 176 -6.49 9.62 4.41
C LEU A 176 -6.26 10.81 5.35
N VAL A 177 -5.21 10.74 6.18
CA VAL A 177 -4.87 11.83 7.10
C VAL A 177 -4.51 13.11 6.34
N ALA A 178 -3.76 12.99 5.25
CA ALA A 178 -3.44 14.12 4.37
C ALA A 178 -4.71 14.77 3.81
N GLN A 179 -5.62 13.96 3.26
CA GLN A 179 -6.90 14.41 2.69
C GLN A 179 -7.75 15.15 3.72
N LEU A 180 -7.89 14.60 4.94
CA LEU A 180 -8.64 15.22 6.04
C LEU A 180 -8.04 16.56 6.50
N ARG A 181 -6.74 16.76 6.27
CA ARG A 181 -5.98 17.95 6.68
C ARG A 181 -5.88 19.04 5.62
N LEU A 182 -6.25 18.75 4.37
CA LEU A 182 -6.05 19.67 3.25
C LEU A 182 -6.73 21.04 3.44
N SER A 183 -7.92 21.08 4.02
CA SER A 183 -8.65 22.32 4.30
C SER A 183 -8.34 22.91 5.67
N SER A 184 -7.88 22.08 6.62
CA SER A 184 -7.53 22.46 7.99
C SER A 184 -6.29 21.71 8.47
N PRO A 185 -5.07 22.24 8.22
CA PRO A 185 -3.83 21.52 8.49
C PRO A 185 -3.56 21.17 9.97
N THR A 186 -4.21 21.88 10.90
CA THR A 186 -4.12 21.63 12.35
C THR A 186 -5.09 20.54 12.82
N ARG A 187 -6.12 20.22 12.03
CA ARG A 187 -7.00 19.07 12.31
C ARG A 187 -6.16 17.80 12.27
N TYR A 188 -6.39 16.86 13.18
CA TYR A 188 -5.66 15.58 13.21
C TYR A 188 -4.12 15.71 13.19
N GLU A 189 -3.57 16.80 13.73
CA GLU A 189 -2.13 17.06 13.69
C GLU A 189 -1.31 15.92 14.29
N LYS A 190 -1.78 15.31 15.38
CA LYS A 190 -1.09 14.17 16.01
C LYS A 190 -1.12 12.92 15.12
N LEU A 191 -2.22 12.71 14.39
CA LEU A 191 -2.45 11.52 13.59
C LEU A 191 -1.49 11.42 12.40
N ARG A 192 -0.99 12.56 11.89
CA ARG A 192 0.01 12.57 10.81
C ARG A 192 1.33 11.93 11.22
N TYR A 193 1.71 12.07 12.50
CA TYR A 193 2.92 11.46 13.03
C TYR A 193 2.72 9.96 13.21
N VAL A 194 1.54 9.54 13.70
CA VAL A 194 1.19 8.11 13.79
C VAL A 194 1.24 7.46 12.41
N ALA A 195 0.60 8.06 11.40
CA ALA A 195 0.62 7.56 10.04
C ALA A 195 2.04 7.51 9.44
N ALA A 196 2.86 8.55 9.68
CA ALA A 196 4.25 8.57 9.21
C ALA A 196 5.13 7.50 9.88
N ILE A 197 4.98 7.32 11.19
CA ILE A 197 5.70 6.30 11.96
C ILE A 197 5.28 4.90 11.50
N MET A 198 3.98 4.65 11.30
CA MET A 198 3.50 3.38 10.77
C MET A 198 4.06 3.10 9.38
N ALA A 199 3.98 4.07 8.45
CA ALA A 199 4.46 3.89 7.08
C ALA A 199 5.96 3.59 7.03
N ALA A 200 6.78 4.44 7.66
CA ALA A 200 8.23 4.26 7.73
C ALA A 200 8.65 3.03 8.57
N GLY A 201 7.83 2.68 9.56
CA GLY A 201 8.07 1.56 10.45
C GLY A 201 7.84 0.22 9.79
N VAL A 202 6.82 0.13 8.92
CA VAL A 202 6.61 -1.05 8.08
C VAL A 202 7.68 -1.13 7.01
N THR A 203 8.02 -0.03 6.33
CA THR A 203 9.12 -0.01 5.36
C THR A 203 9.78 1.35 5.35
N ILE A 204 11.08 1.44 5.62
CA ILE A 204 11.75 2.75 5.81
C ILE A 204 11.63 3.68 4.60
N THR A 205 11.61 3.12 3.39
CA THR A 205 11.47 3.87 2.13
C THR A 205 10.10 4.53 1.97
N ASN A 206 9.06 4.01 2.65
CA ASN A 206 7.74 4.62 2.67
C ASN A 206 7.74 5.99 3.36
N ALA A 207 8.78 6.36 4.13
CA ALA A 207 8.92 7.68 4.76
C ALA A 207 8.84 8.84 3.76
N ALA A 208 9.12 8.60 2.47
CA ALA A 208 8.95 9.61 1.43
C ALA A 208 7.49 10.07 1.28
N GLN A 209 6.52 9.15 1.39
CA GLN A 209 5.10 9.47 1.19
C GLN A 209 4.52 10.45 2.22
N PRO A 210 4.69 10.28 3.54
CA PRO A 210 4.22 11.26 4.52
C PRO A 210 4.95 12.61 4.40
N VAL A 211 6.22 12.64 3.95
CA VAL A 211 6.92 13.90 3.65
C VAL A 211 6.30 14.61 2.46
N ILE A 212 6.03 13.91 1.35
CA ILE A 212 5.35 14.46 0.17
C ILE A 212 3.94 14.97 0.55
N ALA A 213 3.19 14.19 1.33
CA ALA A 213 1.88 14.57 1.81
C ALA A 213 1.94 15.82 2.70
N GLU A 214 2.92 15.94 3.59
CA GLU A 214 3.09 17.12 4.44
C GLU A 214 3.49 18.36 3.62
N ILE A 215 4.40 18.22 2.65
CA ILE A 215 4.76 19.30 1.72
C ILE A 215 3.50 19.85 1.06
N LEU A 216 2.64 18.98 0.55
CA LEU A 216 1.38 19.38 -0.07
C LEU A 216 0.47 20.16 0.90
N VAL A 217 0.18 19.60 2.07
CA VAL A 217 -0.75 20.20 3.04
C VAL A 217 -0.23 21.57 3.48
N MET A 218 1.06 21.69 3.76
CA MET A 218 1.69 22.94 4.18
C MET A 218 1.72 23.96 3.03
N TRP A 219 2.07 23.53 1.81
CA TRP A 219 2.13 24.40 0.64
C TRP A 219 0.75 24.97 0.31
N ARG A 220 -0.29 24.12 0.26
CA ARG A 220 -1.66 24.56 -0.04
C ARG A 220 -2.12 25.70 0.89
N ARG A 221 -1.81 25.60 2.18
CA ARG A 221 -2.27 26.58 3.17
C ARG A 221 -1.42 27.86 3.22
N TRP A 222 -0.09 27.74 3.19
CA TRP A 222 0.80 28.87 3.49
C TRP A 222 1.63 29.35 2.28
N GLY A 223 1.61 28.64 1.15
CA GLY A 223 2.50 28.89 0.01
C GLY A 223 3.88 28.24 0.18
N ALA A 224 4.65 28.13 -0.90
CA ALA A 224 5.89 27.34 -0.92
C ALA A 224 6.91 27.79 0.14
N ARG A 225 7.17 29.10 0.25
CA ARG A 225 8.20 29.64 1.17
C ARG A 225 7.89 29.36 2.64
N ALA A 226 6.63 29.54 3.04
CA ALA A 226 6.22 29.34 4.43
C ALA A 226 5.96 27.86 4.77
N ALA A 227 5.84 27.00 3.76
CA ALA A 227 5.74 25.55 3.95
C ALA A 227 7.07 24.93 4.40
N VAL A 228 8.20 25.38 3.84
CA VAL A 228 9.54 24.84 4.14
C VAL A 228 9.83 24.70 5.64
N PRO A 229 9.77 25.75 6.47
CA PRO A 229 10.08 25.61 7.90
C PRO A 229 9.10 24.68 8.65
N ARG A 230 7.86 24.55 8.17
CA ARG A 230 6.85 23.66 8.77
C ARG A 230 7.13 22.20 8.43
N VAL A 231 7.51 21.92 7.19
CA VAL A 231 7.94 20.60 6.74
C VAL A 231 9.22 20.17 7.46
N ILE A 232 10.19 21.09 7.63
CA ILE A 232 11.41 20.81 8.41
C ILE A 232 11.05 20.46 9.86
N ARG A 233 10.19 21.27 10.50
CA ARG A 233 9.72 20.97 11.87
C ARG A 233 9.01 19.62 11.96
N PHE A 234 8.17 19.30 10.98
CA PHE A 234 7.54 17.98 10.88
C PHE A 234 8.59 16.88 10.78
N ALA A 235 9.54 16.98 9.85
CA ALA A 235 10.57 15.98 9.62
C ALA A 235 11.44 15.74 10.86
N ILE A 236 11.87 16.80 11.55
CA ILE A 236 12.62 16.69 12.81
C ILE A 236 11.78 16.00 13.88
N THR A 237 10.54 16.45 14.08
CA THR A 237 9.65 15.85 15.10
C THR A 237 9.37 14.38 14.79
N PHE A 238 9.09 14.06 13.53
CA PHE A 238 8.90 12.71 13.05
C PHE A 238 10.14 11.85 13.28
N ALA A 239 11.33 12.33 12.91
CA ALA A 239 12.59 11.61 13.10
C ALA A 239 12.87 11.33 14.58
N LEU A 240 12.65 12.31 15.46
CA LEU A 240 12.82 12.13 16.91
C LEU A 240 11.85 11.10 17.49
N LEU A 241 10.56 11.18 17.11
CA LEU A 241 9.56 10.20 17.55
C LEU A 241 9.86 8.80 17.01
N PHE A 242 10.24 8.70 15.74
CA PHE A 242 10.61 7.44 15.12
C PHE A 242 11.83 6.82 15.80
N ALA A 243 12.87 7.62 16.06
CA ALA A 243 14.06 7.19 16.79
C ALA A 243 13.72 6.72 18.20
N ALA A 244 12.82 7.42 18.91
CA ALA A 244 12.37 7.00 20.24
C ALA A 244 11.66 5.64 20.20
N VAL A 245 10.76 5.41 19.24
CA VAL A 245 10.07 4.11 19.10
C VAL A 245 11.06 3.02 18.66
N ALA A 246 11.95 3.32 17.72
CA ALA A 246 13.00 2.38 17.29
C ALA A 246 13.92 2.00 18.45
N LEU A 247 14.35 2.95 19.28
CA LEU A 247 15.16 2.66 20.48
C LEU A 247 14.43 1.75 21.48
N LEU A 248 13.10 1.82 21.58
CA LEU A 248 12.33 0.95 22.46
C LEU A 248 12.20 -0.48 21.92
N LEU A 249 12.05 -0.62 20.60
CA LEU A 249 11.80 -1.92 19.98
C LEU A 249 13.07 -2.65 19.53
N TRP A 250 14.11 -1.89 19.18
CA TRP A 250 15.35 -2.34 18.53
C TRP A 250 16.59 -2.00 19.36
N PHE A 251 16.45 -1.88 20.68
CA PHE A 251 17.58 -1.55 21.55
C PHE A 251 18.78 -2.49 21.36
N PRO A 252 18.61 -3.83 21.29
CA PRO A 252 19.73 -4.75 21.06
C PRO A 252 20.44 -4.49 19.72
N GLU A 253 19.69 -4.38 18.62
CA GLU A 253 20.23 -4.19 17.28
C GLU A 253 20.93 -2.83 17.14
N ILE A 254 20.39 -1.79 17.77
CA ILE A 254 21.02 -0.47 17.81
C ILE A 254 22.31 -0.52 18.63
N ARG A 255 22.30 -1.21 19.77
CA ARG A 255 23.51 -1.40 20.60
C ARG A 255 24.60 -2.14 19.82
N ASP A 256 24.24 -3.21 19.12
CA ASP A 256 25.17 -3.98 18.30
C ASP A 256 25.71 -3.13 17.15
N ALA A 257 24.85 -2.32 16.52
CA ALA A 257 25.26 -1.40 15.46
C ALA A 257 26.19 -0.28 15.94
N LEU A 258 26.04 0.17 17.19
CA LEU A 258 26.98 1.11 17.81
C LEU A 258 28.30 0.44 18.22
N GLY A 259 28.27 -0.85 18.54
CA GLY A 259 29.46 -1.65 18.86
C GLY A 259 30.32 -1.97 17.63
N ASP A 260 29.69 -2.23 16.47
CA ASP A 260 30.36 -2.41 15.18
C ASP A 260 29.61 -1.69 14.03
N PRO A 261 29.85 -0.37 13.87
CA PRO A 261 29.17 0.42 12.84
C PRO A 261 29.57 0.00 11.42
N LEU A 262 30.80 -0.50 11.22
CA LEU A 262 31.27 -0.90 9.89
C LEU A 262 30.60 -2.20 9.44
N ALA A 263 30.49 -3.20 10.32
CA ALA A 263 29.77 -4.43 10.01
C ALA A 263 28.28 -4.14 9.73
N SER A 264 27.68 -3.23 10.50
CA SER A 264 26.28 -2.84 10.32
C SER A 264 26.04 -2.11 9.01
N LEU A 265 26.91 -1.16 8.64
CA LEU A 265 26.85 -0.49 7.34
C LEU A 265 27.03 -1.48 6.19
N LYS A 266 27.95 -2.45 6.31
CA LYS A 266 28.11 -3.54 5.33
C LYS A 266 26.85 -4.39 5.23
N ALA A 267 26.23 -4.76 6.35
CA ALA A 267 24.97 -5.51 6.34
C ALA A 267 23.86 -4.74 5.62
N VAL A 268 23.74 -3.43 5.85
CA VAL A 268 22.80 -2.56 5.13
C VAL A 268 23.12 -2.44 3.65
N TRP A 269 24.41 -2.31 3.30
CA TRP A 269 24.85 -2.25 1.90
C TRP A 269 24.55 -3.55 1.15
N TRP A 270 24.85 -4.71 1.74
CA TRP A 270 24.60 -6.02 1.12
C TRP A 270 23.12 -6.41 1.05
N MET A 271 22.26 -5.68 1.77
CA MET A 271 20.81 -5.77 1.63
C MET A 271 20.27 -5.04 0.38
N GLN A 272 21.10 -4.26 -0.33
CA GLN A 272 20.73 -3.61 -1.59
C GLN A 272 20.64 -4.62 -2.74
N THR A 273 19.93 -4.20 -3.79
CA THR A 273 19.70 -4.84 -5.09
C THR A 273 20.50 -6.12 -5.33
N LYS A 274 19.85 -7.28 -5.23
CA LYS A 274 20.46 -8.57 -5.59
C LYS A 274 20.02 -8.99 -6.98
N GLY A 275 20.94 -9.38 -7.86
CA GLY A 275 20.60 -9.93 -9.17
C GLY A 275 20.22 -8.88 -10.24
N PRO A 276 19.79 -9.34 -11.43
CA PRO A 276 19.51 -8.47 -12.57
C PRO A 276 18.30 -7.57 -12.33
N THR A 277 18.38 -6.33 -12.81
CA THR A 277 17.29 -5.35 -12.76
C THR A 277 16.52 -5.29 -14.09
N THR A 278 15.29 -4.81 -14.05
CA THR A 278 14.45 -4.56 -15.22
C THR A 278 14.31 -3.07 -15.52
N GLY A 279 13.92 -2.71 -16.74
CA GLY A 279 13.79 -1.33 -17.20
C GLY A 279 12.44 -0.66 -16.86
N LEU A 280 12.32 0.62 -17.23
CA LEU A 280 11.17 1.48 -16.94
C LEU A 280 9.84 0.90 -17.43
N ALA A 281 9.81 0.31 -18.61
CA ALA A 281 8.61 -0.31 -19.15
C ALA A 281 8.05 -1.38 -18.19
N LYS A 282 8.93 -2.18 -17.57
CA LYS A 282 8.51 -3.25 -16.66
C LYS A 282 8.06 -2.71 -15.30
N VAL A 283 8.72 -1.66 -14.80
CA VAL A 283 8.28 -0.92 -13.61
C VAL A 283 6.87 -0.36 -13.81
N LEU A 284 6.63 0.34 -14.93
CA LEU A 284 5.33 0.92 -15.24
C LEU A 284 4.26 -0.17 -15.46
N GLN A 285 4.58 -1.23 -16.20
CA GLN A 285 3.70 -2.39 -16.38
C GLN A 285 3.26 -2.97 -15.03
N THR A 286 4.20 -3.15 -14.11
CA THR A 286 3.93 -3.78 -12.83
C THR A 286 3.09 -2.87 -11.93
N PHE A 287 3.50 -1.61 -11.78
CA PHE A 287 2.84 -0.67 -10.87
C PHE A 287 1.48 -0.19 -11.38
N LEU A 288 1.31 -0.02 -12.70
CA LEU A 288 0.08 0.50 -13.28
C LEU A 288 -0.86 -0.59 -13.79
N GLY A 289 -0.34 -1.71 -14.29
CA GLY A 289 -1.14 -2.80 -14.85
C GLY A 289 -1.31 -3.97 -13.88
N PHE A 290 -0.20 -4.65 -13.57
CA PHE A 290 -0.23 -5.90 -12.79
C PHE A 290 -0.78 -5.72 -11.38
N SER A 291 -0.65 -4.53 -10.81
CA SER A 291 -1.19 -4.25 -9.49
C SER A 291 -2.73 -4.35 -9.44
N PHE A 292 -3.40 -4.24 -10.60
CA PHE A 292 -4.86 -4.33 -10.73
C PHE A 292 -5.32 -5.65 -11.29
N VAL A 293 -4.77 -6.07 -12.42
CA VAL A 293 -5.07 -7.37 -13.03
C VAL A 293 -3.79 -8.18 -13.01
N SER A 294 -3.78 -9.28 -12.25
CA SER A 294 -2.61 -10.13 -12.14
C SER A 294 -2.40 -10.91 -13.45
N PRO A 295 -1.17 -10.95 -13.99
CA PRO A 295 -0.82 -11.87 -15.08
C PRO A 295 -0.71 -13.30 -14.55
N GLU A 296 -0.49 -14.26 -15.45
CA GLU A 296 -0.11 -15.63 -15.09
C GLU A 296 1.24 -15.66 -14.35
N TYR A 297 1.44 -16.71 -13.54
CA TYR A 297 2.68 -16.93 -12.83
C TYR A 297 3.82 -17.29 -13.78
N THR A 298 4.93 -16.58 -13.65
CA THR A 298 6.22 -16.99 -14.20
C THR A 298 6.98 -17.74 -13.12
N VAL A 299 7.56 -18.89 -13.47
CA VAL A 299 8.45 -19.64 -12.56
C VAL A 299 9.90 -19.21 -12.78
N VAL A 300 10.53 -18.73 -11.72
CA VAL A 300 11.87 -18.17 -11.73
C VAL A 300 12.80 -19.08 -10.93
N PRO A 301 13.78 -19.74 -11.57
CA PRO A 301 14.79 -20.50 -10.84
C PRO A 301 15.70 -19.53 -10.08
N LEU A 302 15.85 -19.76 -8.78
CA LEU A 302 16.77 -19.03 -7.92
C LEU A 302 18.07 -19.84 -7.70
N PRO A 303 19.20 -19.17 -7.40
CA PRO A 303 20.49 -19.85 -7.16
C PRO A 303 20.44 -20.92 -6.06
N GLU A 304 19.53 -20.76 -5.09
CA GLU A 304 19.35 -21.66 -3.95
C GLU A 304 18.54 -22.93 -4.30
N SER A 305 18.48 -23.34 -5.57
CA SER A 305 17.64 -24.44 -6.08
C SER A 305 16.15 -24.31 -5.75
N THR A 306 15.71 -23.08 -5.44
CA THR A 306 14.31 -22.74 -5.14
C THR A 306 13.64 -22.20 -6.40
N ARG A 307 12.39 -22.57 -6.64
CA ARG A 307 11.59 -22.05 -7.75
C ARG A 307 10.58 -21.06 -7.23
N MET A 308 10.84 -19.79 -7.48
CA MET A 308 9.95 -18.71 -7.08
C MET A 308 8.85 -18.53 -8.12
N ILE A 309 7.61 -18.30 -7.68
CA ILE A 309 6.55 -17.80 -8.56
C ILE A 309 6.50 -16.27 -8.49
N ASP A 310 6.39 -15.62 -9.65
CA ASP A 310 6.41 -14.16 -9.76
C ASP A 310 5.56 -13.69 -10.94
N PHE A 311 5.26 -12.40 -11.01
CA PHE A 311 4.54 -11.79 -12.13
C PHE A 311 5.52 -11.06 -13.05
N ARG A 312 6.05 -11.78 -14.04
CA ARG A 312 7.12 -11.26 -14.93
C ARG A 312 6.75 -11.12 -16.38
N ASP A 313 5.75 -11.84 -16.88
CA ASP A 313 5.43 -11.81 -18.31
C ASP A 313 4.08 -11.13 -18.56
N TRP A 314 3.91 -10.48 -19.72
CA TRP A 314 2.60 -9.97 -20.16
C TRP A 314 1.74 -11.13 -20.69
N LEU A 315 1.47 -12.09 -19.83
CA LEU A 315 0.66 -13.27 -20.11
C LEU A 315 -0.52 -13.24 -19.15
N PHE A 316 -1.74 -13.32 -19.67
CA PHE A 316 -2.95 -13.21 -18.86
C PHE A 316 -3.87 -14.37 -19.19
N PRO A 317 -4.56 -14.92 -18.17
CA PRO A 317 -5.59 -15.90 -18.45
C PRO A 317 -6.75 -15.20 -19.16
N SER A 318 -7.27 -15.84 -20.21
CA SER A 318 -8.46 -15.38 -20.93
C SER A 318 -8.33 -13.92 -21.44
N TYR A 319 -9.24 -13.03 -21.01
CA TYR A 319 -9.31 -11.63 -21.46
C TYR A 319 -8.57 -10.65 -20.54
N GLY A 320 -7.71 -11.11 -19.61
CA GLY A 320 -7.09 -10.25 -18.61
C GLY A 320 -6.32 -9.05 -19.19
N GLY A 321 -5.64 -9.22 -20.33
CA GLY A 321 -4.96 -8.12 -21.02
C GLY A 321 -5.89 -6.99 -21.47
N MET A 322 -7.13 -7.31 -21.88
CA MET A 322 -8.16 -6.31 -22.22
C MET A 322 -8.63 -5.57 -20.98
N PHE A 323 -8.78 -6.25 -19.84
CA PHE A 323 -9.16 -5.62 -18.58
C PHE A 323 -8.08 -4.68 -18.05
N VAL A 324 -6.80 -5.00 -18.26
CA VAL A 324 -5.71 -4.05 -18.01
C VAL A 324 -5.88 -2.79 -18.85
N ALA A 325 -6.19 -2.91 -20.15
CA ALA A 325 -6.41 -1.75 -21.01
C ALA A 325 -7.58 -0.88 -20.52
N PHE A 326 -8.71 -1.48 -20.13
CA PHE A 326 -9.84 -0.74 -19.54
C PHE A 326 -9.47 -0.05 -18.22
N TRP A 327 -8.74 -0.74 -17.36
CA TRP A 327 -8.20 -0.16 -16.13
C TRP A 327 -7.29 1.06 -16.42
N LEU A 328 -6.38 0.96 -17.39
CA LEU A 328 -5.49 2.05 -17.74
C LEU A 328 -6.24 3.26 -18.30
N VAL A 329 -7.28 3.04 -19.12
CA VAL A 329 -8.17 4.12 -19.58
C VAL A 329 -8.87 4.77 -18.40
N PHE A 330 -9.41 3.97 -17.47
CA PHE A 330 -10.05 4.46 -16.25
C PHE A 330 -9.09 5.29 -15.39
N LEU A 331 -7.85 4.82 -15.21
CA LEU A 331 -6.78 5.53 -14.51
C LEU A 331 -6.47 6.88 -15.18
N ILE A 332 -6.27 6.90 -16.50
CA ILE A 332 -5.92 8.12 -17.23
C ILE A 332 -7.05 9.14 -17.14
N VAL A 333 -8.29 8.74 -17.44
CA VAL A 333 -9.46 9.63 -17.39
C VAL A 333 -9.68 10.15 -15.96
N GLY A 334 -9.60 9.25 -14.98
CA GLY A 334 -9.71 9.59 -13.56
C GLY A 334 -8.65 10.59 -13.11
N THR A 335 -7.40 10.38 -13.51
CA THR A 335 -6.27 11.26 -13.19
C THR A 335 -6.48 12.65 -13.78
N ILE A 336 -6.82 12.74 -15.07
CA ILE A 336 -7.06 14.01 -15.75
C ILE A 336 -8.21 14.76 -15.08
N ALA A 337 -9.33 14.07 -14.81
CA ALA A 337 -10.48 14.66 -14.13
C ALA A 337 -10.14 15.10 -12.70
N GLY A 338 -9.35 14.31 -11.96
CA GLY A 338 -8.90 14.63 -10.62
C GLY A 338 -7.99 15.85 -10.56
N ILE A 339 -7.07 15.99 -11.52
CA ILE A 339 -6.22 17.18 -11.65
C ILE A 339 -7.07 18.39 -12.10
N ALA A 340 -8.13 18.19 -12.89
CA ALA A 340 -9.02 19.27 -13.29
C ALA A 340 -9.92 19.76 -12.13
N ASP A 341 -10.38 18.88 -11.23
CA ASP A 341 -11.21 19.22 -10.06
C ASP A 341 -10.43 20.08 -9.06
N ALA A 342 -10.89 21.30 -8.78
CA ALA A 342 -10.15 22.20 -7.89
C ALA A 342 -9.97 21.61 -6.48
N VAL A 343 -10.96 20.88 -5.95
CA VAL A 343 -10.92 20.37 -4.56
C VAL A 343 -9.99 19.17 -4.43
N TYR A 344 -10.01 18.26 -5.39
CA TYR A 344 -9.24 17.00 -5.42
C TYR A 344 -7.84 17.17 -6.03
N ARG A 345 -7.64 18.17 -6.89
CA ARG A 345 -6.35 18.44 -7.55
C ARG A 345 -5.14 18.42 -6.61
N PRO A 346 -5.17 19.03 -5.42
CA PRO A 346 -4.02 18.97 -4.51
C PRO A 346 -3.62 17.54 -4.15
N ILE A 347 -4.58 16.69 -3.74
CA ILE A 347 -4.25 15.31 -3.36
C ILE A 347 -3.80 14.50 -4.57
N ALA A 348 -4.44 14.70 -5.72
CA ALA A 348 -4.06 14.03 -6.96
C ALA A 348 -2.61 14.38 -7.38
N ILE A 349 -2.21 15.66 -7.32
CA ILE A 349 -0.84 16.07 -7.66
C ILE A 349 0.18 15.43 -6.72
N ALA A 350 -0.09 15.38 -5.41
CA ALA A 350 0.84 14.74 -4.48
C ALA A 350 0.90 13.22 -4.65
N MET A 351 -0.22 12.56 -4.90
CA MET A 351 -0.23 11.12 -5.21
C MET A 351 0.55 10.83 -6.48
N LEU A 352 0.41 11.66 -7.51
CA LEU A 352 1.21 11.56 -8.73
C LEU A 352 2.71 11.77 -8.45
N ALA A 353 3.07 12.77 -7.64
CA ALA A 353 4.46 13.00 -7.24
C ALA A 353 5.04 11.81 -6.45
N ALA A 354 4.26 11.22 -5.54
CA ALA A 354 4.66 10.02 -4.80
C ALA A 354 4.76 8.79 -5.72
N LEU A 355 3.89 8.67 -6.72
CA LEU A 355 3.96 7.59 -7.71
C LEU A 355 5.23 7.71 -8.54
N LEU A 356 5.54 8.91 -9.04
CA LEU A 356 6.77 9.19 -9.78
C LEU A 356 8.02 8.93 -8.93
N TRP A 357 8.00 9.32 -7.65
CA TRP A 357 9.07 8.98 -6.71
C TRP A 357 9.28 7.45 -6.63
N ASN A 358 8.21 6.68 -6.43
CA ASN A 358 8.31 5.21 -6.35
C ASN A 358 8.80 4.60 -7.67
N VAL A 359 8.35 5.11 -8.82
CA VAL A 359 8.85 4.67 -10.13
C VAL A 359 10.35 4.90 -10.24
N VAL A 360 10.84 6.12 -9.94
CA VAL A 360 12.27 6.44 -9.98
C VAL A 360 13.06 5.62 -8.96
N PHE A 361 12.55 5.47 -7.75
CA PHE A 361 13.18 4.68 -6.70
C PHE A 361 13.35 3.22 -7.13
N HIS A 362 12.29 2.59 -7.66
CA HIS A 362 12.32 1.21 -8.11
C HIS A 362 12.95 1.00 -9.48
N MET A 363 13.40 2.05 -10.17
CA MET A 363 14.36 1.90 -11.27
C MET A 363 15.75 1.50 -10.76
N SER A 364 16.11 1.85 -9.52
CA SER A 364 17.40 1.54 -8.91
C SER A 364 17.31 0.48 -7.81
N PHE A 365 16.19 0.43 -7.09
CA PHE A 365 15.96 -0.50 -6.00
C PHE A 365 15.01 -1.63 -6.44
N GLN A 366 15.58 -2.75 -6.84
CA GLN A 366 14.85 -3.96 -7.24
C GLN A 366 15.50 -5.18 -6.60
N TYR A 367 14.74 -6.23 -6.36
CA TYR A 367 15.30 -7.49 -5.87
C TYR A 367 15.07 -8.56 -6.91
N ARG A 368 16.15 -9.02 -7.56
CA ARG A 368 16.19 -10.04 -8.61
C ARG A 368 15.25 -9.78 -9.78
N GLY A 369 14.94 -8.51 -10.04
CA GLY A 369 13.96 -8.07 -11.03
C GLY A 369 12.50 -8.34 -10.65
N SER A 370 12.22 -8.88 -9.45
CA SER A 370 10.87 -8.96 -8.90
C SER A 370 10.42 -7.56 -8.50
N LEU A 371 9.42 -7.06 -9.23
CA LEU A 371 8.83 -5.74 -9.00
C LEU A 371 7.48 -5.82 -8.30
N TYR A 372 6.80 -6.97 -8.40
CA TYR A 372 5.44 -7.10 -7.86
C TYR A 372 5.40 -7.02 -6.34
N ILE A 373 6.45 -7.47 -5.68
CA ILE A 373 6.73 -7.25 -4.25
C ILE A 373 6.53 -5.79 -3.82
N TYR A 374 6.88 -4.85 -4.69
CA TYR A 374 6.77 -3.41 -4.42
C TYR A 374 5.45 -2.79 -4.86
N ALA A 375 4.53 -3.56 -5.46
CA ALA A 375 3.27 -3.04 -5.98
C ALA A 375 2.42 -2.40 -4.88
N ALA A 376 2.47 -2.91 -3.65
CA ALA A 376 1.76 -2.34 -2.50
C ALA A 376 2.11 -0.85 -2.24
N HIS A 377 3.34 -0.43 -2.56
CA HIS A 377 3.79 0.95 -2.37
C HIS A 377 3.11 1.95 -3.31
N THR A 378 2.64 1.48 -4.47
CA THR A 378 2.06 2.31 -5.53
C THR A 378 0.58 2.04 -5.77
N HIS A 379 0.07 0.89 -5.34
CA HIS A 379 -1.28 0.42 -5.63
C HIS A 379 -2.37 1.43 -5.23
N PHE A 380 -2.29 1.99 -4.03
CA PHE A 380 -3.27 2.99 -3.62
C PHE A 380 -3.07 4.34 -4.32
N LEU A 381 -1.83 4.72 -4.66
CA LEU A 381 -1.57 5.97 -5.38
C LEU A 381 -2.24 5.95 -6.75
N THR A 382 -2.06 4.86 -7.50
CA THR A 382 -2.70 4.65 -8.80
C THR A 382 -4.22 4.57 -8.66
N PHE A 383 -4.72 3.86 -7.64
CA PHE A 383 -6.15 3.81 -7.35
C PHE A 383 -6.76 5.19 -7.06
N GLY A 384 -6.15 5.94 -6.13
CA GLY A 384 -6.63 7.27 -5.74
C GLY A 384 -6.64 8.25 -6.90
N LEU A 385 -5.64 8.19 -7.78
CA LEU A 385 -5.62 8.98 -9.02
C LEU A 385 -6.79 8.62 -9.95
N ALA A 386 -7.07 7.33 -10.14
CA ALA A 386 -8.18 6.85 -10.97
C ALA A 386 -9.58 7.28 -10.46
N CYS A 387 -9.72 7.57 -9.17
CA CYS A 387 -11.00 7.95 -8.57
C CYS A 387 -11.44 9.39 -8.87
N GLY A 388 -10.58 10.22 -9.49
CA GLY A 388 -10.83 11.66 -9.67
C GLY A 388 -12.10 12.00 -10.47
N LEU A 389 -12.52 11.14 -11.41
CA LEU A 389 -13.74 11.37 -12.21
C LEU A 389 -15.01 11.39 -11.36
N ALA A 390 -15.06 10.65 -10.26
CA ALA A 390 -16.25 10.53 -9.41
C ALA A 390 -16.68 11.89 -8.79
N ARG A 391 -15.78 12.86 -8.74
CA ARG A 391 -16.03 14.24 -8.27
C ARG A 391 -16.88 15.09 -9.22
N HIS A 392 -16.92 14.73 -10.50
CA HIS A 392 -17.58 15.51 -11.56
C HIS A 392 -19.00 15.04 -11.87
N LEU A 393 -19.49 14.02 -11.16
CA LEU A 393 -20.77 13.39 -11.47
C LEU A 393 -21.94 14.16 -10.84
N ASN A 394 -22.60 15.00 -11.64
CA ASN A 394 -23.61 15.94 -11.14
C ASN A 394 -25.07 15.51 -11.36
N ASN A 395 -25.35 14.52 -12.21
CA ASN A 395 -26.71 14.08 -12.50
C ASN A 395 -26.91 12.58 -12.26
N LYS A 396 -28.16 12.15 -12.08
CA LYS A 396 -28.50 10.78 -11.71
C LYS A 396 -28.03 9.76 -12.77
N LEU A 397 -28.16 10.09 -14.06
CA LEU A 397 -27.80 9.18 -15.14
C LEU A 397 -26.30 8.92 -15.17
N THR A 398 -25.46 9.97 -15.18
CA THR A 398 -23.99 9.82 -15.22
C THR A 398 -23.46 9.11 -13.99
N ARG A 399 -24.06 9.35 -12.82
CA ARG A 399 -23.75 8.64 -11.58
C ARG A 399 -24.07 7.15 -11.67
N THR A 400 -25.25 6.80 -12.17
CA THR A 400 -25.66 5.41 -12.35
C THR A 400 -24.77 4.71 -13.36
N THR A 401 -24.50 5.33 -14.51
CA THR A 401 -23.60 4.80 -15.54
C THR A 401 -22.20 4.57 -14.99
N TYR A 402 -21.66 5.53 -14.23
CA TYR A 402 -20.33 5.40 -13.61
C TYR A 402 -20.28 4.23 -12.63
N VAL A 403 -21.25 4.14 -11.71
CA VAL A 403 -21.33 3.04 -10.74
C VAL A 403 -21.42 1.69 -11.46
N SER A 404 -22.29 1.58 -12.46
CA SER A 404 -22.42 0.35 -13.26
C SER A 404 -21.13 -0.01 -13.99
N ALA A 405 -20.43 0.97 -14.58
CA ALA A 405 -19.16 0.73 -15.25
C ALA A 405 -18.06 0.28 -14.29
N VAL A 406 -17.97 0.89 -13.10
CA VAL A 406 -17.02 0.49 -12.05
C VAL A 406 -17.31 -0.93 -11.55
N LEU A 407 -18.58 -1.27 -11.33
CA LEU A 407 -18.96 -2.63 -10.91
C LEU A 407 -18.72 -3.67 -12.01
N ALA A 408 -19.00 -3.34 -13.27
CA ALA A 408 -18.68 -4.21 -14.40
C ALA A 408 -17.17 -4.45 -14.52
N MET A 409 -16.36 -3.41 -14.33
CA MET A 409 -14.90 -3.55 -14.30
C MET A 409 -14.43 -4.37 -13.09
N ALA A 410 -15.05 -4.20 -11.92
CA ALA A 410 -14.75 -5.02 -10.74
C ALA A 410 -15.03 -6.51 -11.00
N ILE A 411 -16.19 -6.85 -11.59
CA ILE A 411 -16.53 -8.23 -11.97
C ILE A 411 -15.53 -8.78 -12.99
N ALA A 412 -15.17 -7.99 -14.01
CA ALA A 412 -14.20 -8.39 -15.02
C ALA A 412 -12.82 -8.69 -14.40
N ILE A 413 -12.30 -7.79 -13.58
CA ILE A 413 -11.02 -7.98 -12.88
C ILE A 413 -11.09 -9.16 -11.90
N ALA A 414 -12.19 -9.31 -11.16
CA ALA A 414 -12.41 -10.43 -10.24
C ALA A 414 -12.41 -11.78 -10.96
N SER A 415 -12.96 -11.85 -12.18
CA SER A 415 -12.98 -13.09 -12.97
C SER A 415 -11.58 -13.59 -13.36
N VAL A 416 -10.56 -12.72 -13.31
CA VAL A 416 -9.14 -13.08 -13.49
C VAL A 416 -8.46 -13.32 -12.14
N ASN A 417 -8.58 -12.37 -11.21
CA ASN A 417 -7.78 -12.40 -9.99
C ASN A 417 -8.25 -13.44 -8.97
N ILE A 418 -9.56 -13.71 -8.88
CA ILE A 418 -10.08 -14.69 -7.90
C ILE A 418 -9.57 -16.11 -8.21
N PRO A 419 -9.73 -16.65 -9.43
CA PRO A 419 -9.17 -17.96 -9.76
C PRO A 419 -7.67 -18.02 -9.53
N LEU A 420 -6.95 -16.97 -9.89
CA LEU A 420 -5.50 -16.90 -9.77
C LEU A 420 -5.04 -16.87 -8.30
N ALA A 421 -5.78 -16.18 -7.42
CA ALA A 421 -5.53 -16.18 -5.97
C ALA A 421 -5.89 -17.53 -5.31
N ILE A 422 -6.97 -18.19 -5.74
CA ILE A 422 -7.31 -19.54 -5.28
C ILE A 422 -6.21 -20.52 -5.66
N ASP A 423 -5.77 -20.47 -6.91
CA ASP A 423 -4.65 -21.27 -7.43
C ASP A 423 -3.38 -21.02 -6.60
N PHE A 424 -3.01 -19.75 -6.38
CA PHE A 424 -1.88 -19.38 -5.49
C PHE A 424 -1.95 -20.07 -4.13
N ALA A 425 -3.09 -19.96 -3.45
CA ALA A 425 -3.27 -20.45 -2.09
C ALA A 425 -3.12 -21.98 -2.00
N SER A 426 -3.31 -22.69 -3.12
CA SER A 426 -3.20 -24.15 -3.21
C SER A 426 -1.85 -24.68 -3.72
N ARG A 427 -1.02 -23.84 -4.34
CA ARG A 427 0.24 -24.26 -4.98
C ARG A 427 1.31 -24.76 -4.01
N PHE A 428 1.18 -24.48 -2.73
CA PHE A 428 2.23 -24.70 -1.73
C PHE A 428 1.97 -25.89 -0.80
N ASP A 429 1.10 -26.82 -1.19
CA ASP A 429 0.92 -28.09 -0.45
C ASP A 429 2.19 -28.94 -0.49
N VAL A 430 2.83 -29.01 -1.66
CA VAL A 430 4.11 -29.69 -1.88
C VAL A 430 5.05 -28.69 -2.58
N PRO A 431 5.94 -28.00 -1.84
CA PRO A 431 6.78 -26.97 -2.43
C PRO A 431 7.85 -27.59 -3.33
N ASP A 432 8.03 -27.04 -4.54
CA ASP A 432 9.05 -27.48 -5.51
C ASP A 432 10.42 -26.86 -5.16
N THR A 433 11.00 -27.34 -4.05
CA THR A 433 12.32 -26.93 -3.54
C THR A 433 12.98 -28.08 -2.81
N GLN A 434 14.31 -28.20 -2.95
CA GLN A 434 15.10 -29.25 -2.34
C GLN A 434 15.52 -28.94 -0.90
N CYS A 435 15.17 -27.77 -0.35
CA CYS A 435 15.71 -27.30 0.92
C CYS A 435 14.70 -26.45 1.74
N PRO A 436 14.26 -26.90 2.94
CA PRO A 436 13.46 -26.11 3.87
C PRO A 436 14.19 -24.88 4.41
N ALA A 437 13.46 -23.80 4.74
CA ALA A 437 14.09 -22.64 5.36
C ALA A 437 14.58 -22.96 6.79
N PRO A 438 15.71 -22.36 7.23
CA PRO A 438 16.60 -21.51 6.46
C PRO A 438 17.49 -22.34 5.52
N CYS A 439 17.46 -22.02 4.22
CA CYS A 439 18.42 -22.57 3.28
C CYS A 439 19.62 -21.60 3.20
N PRO A 440 20.87 -22.06 3.43
CA PRO A 440 22.05 -21.20 3.56
C PRO A 440 22.45 -20.45 2.29
#